data_AF-A0A9J6A3U2-F1
#
_entry.id   AF-A0A9J6A3U2-F1
#
_cell.length_a   1.000
_cell.length_b   1.000
_cell.length_c   1.000
_cell.angle_alpha   90.00
_cell.angle_beta   90.00
_cell.angle_gamma   90.00
#
_symmetry.space_group_name_H-M   'P 1'
#
loop_
_entity.id
_entity.type
_entity.pdbx_description
1 polymer ?
#
loop_
_entity_poly.entity_id
_entity_poly.type
_entity_poly.pdbx_seq_one_letter_code
_entity_poly.pdbx_strand_id
1 'polypeptide(L)'
;MAYNSYSKILLPLFVLSLINVMQITYAFTLNPKYTLRFVSGLPQNTDSVKVHCQSKDDDLGDRILEQGDEFEFSFHMNFFGTTLYHCSFLWGLKHQNFDVFRPNNSFCGSEKLFQNGYCIWLMADSGIYLALGSNPSPGDFKFLYPCGLPSNTDLLKVHCQSRDDDIGVRTLRPGDQFDFSFHMNLPETTRYHCGFFWGPKHNSFDVFKRWHSYCGSTKLFQNGYCTWLMKDSGIYFALGPNPSHGNFKFLHSWL
;
A
#
# COMPACT_ATOMS: atom_id res chain seq x y z
N MET A 1 23.72 -71.43 -0.93
CA MET A 1 23.09 -70.24 -1.54
C MET A 1 23.74 -69.00 -0.95
N ALA A 2 24.61 -68.31 -1.69
CA ALA A 2 25.30 -67.12 -1.20
C ALA A 2 24.35 -65.92 -1.33
N TYR A 3 23.84 -65.43 -0.20
CA TYR A 3 22.98 -64.25 -0.15
C TYR A 3 23.84 -63.02 -0.45
N ASN A 4 23.59 -62.37 -1.59
CA ASN A 4 24.49 -61.36 -2.15
C ASN A 4 24.44 -60.05 -1.35
N SER A 5 25.49 -59.75 -0.57
CA SER A 5 25.60 -58.59 0.33
C SER A 5 25.39 -57.25 -0.39
N TYR A 6 25.78 -57.15 -1.66
CA TYR A 6 25.62 -55.96 -2.49
C TYR A 6 24.16 -55.53 -2.69
N SER A 7 23.21 -56.48 -2.68
CA SER A 7 21.77 -56.21 -2.81
C SER A 7 21.22 -55.43 -1.60
N LYS A 8 21.80 -55.64 -0.40
CA LYS A 8 21.38 -54.96 0.83
C LYS A 8 21.76 -53.47 0.87
N ILE A 9 22.74 -53.05 0.07
CA ILE A 9 23.24 -51.66 0.03
C ILE A 9 22.68 -50.91 -1.19
N LEU A 10 22.49 -51.59 -2.32
CA LEU A 10 21.92 -50.99 -3.53
C LEU A 10 20.46 -50.58 -3.35
N LEU A 11 19.66 -51.40 -2.64
CA LEU A 11 18.25 -51.10 -2.39
C LEU A 11 18.03 -49.81 -1.58
N PRO A 12 18.70 -49.58 -0.42
CA PRO A 12 18.53 -48.32 0.31
C PRO A 12 19.07 -47.10 -0.45
N LEU A 13 20.15 -47.23 -1.22
CA LEU A 13 20.64 -46.13 -2.07
C LEU A 13 19.64 -45.77 -3.17
N PHE A 14 19.04 -46.77 -3.81
CA PHE A 14 18.00 -46.56 -4.82
C PHE A 14 16.75 -45.89 -4.21
N VAL A 15 16.32 -46.36 -3.03
CA VAL A 15 15.20 -45.75 -2.28
C VAL A 15 15.53 -44.31 -1.87
N LEU A 16 16.73 -44.01 -1.39
CA LEU A 16 17.18 -42.64 -1.12
C LEU A 16 17.16 -41.77 -2.38
N SER A 17 17.59 -42.30 -3.52
CA SER A 17 17.51 -41.59 -4.80
C SER A 17 16.05 -41.28 -5.18
N LEU A 18 15.15 -42.25 -5.03
CA LEU A 18 13.71 -42.06 -5.30
C LEU A 18 13.09 -41.03 -4.36
N ILE A 19 13.47 -41.03 -3.07
CA ILE A 19 13.02 -40.03 -2.11
C ILE A 19 13.49 -38.63 -2.53
N ASN A 20 14.76 -38.46 -2.91
CA ASN A 20 15.27 -37.17 -3.40
C ASN A 20 14.56 -36.73 -4.68
N VAL A 21 14.32 -37.64 -5.63
CA VAL A 21 13.55 -37.35 -6.84
C VAL A 21 12.14 -36.90 -6.46
N MET A 22 11.43 -37.62 -5.60
CA MET A 22 10.08 -37.25 -5.14
C MET A 22 10.07 -35.87 -4.46
N GLN A 23 11.04 -35.56 -3.60
CA GLN A 23 11.16 -34.24 -2.95
C GLN A 23 11.36 -33.11 -3.99
N ILE A 24 12.20 -33.34 -5.00
CA ILE A 24 12.40 -32.40 -6.11
C ILE A 24 11.11 -32.25 -6.92
N THR A 25 10.42 -33.34 -7.25
CA THR A 25 9.14 -33.29 -7.98
C THR A 25 8.07 -32.52 -7.20
N TYR A 26 8.00 -32.68 -5.87
CA TYR A 26 7.11 -31.92 -4.99
C TYR A 26 7.46 -30.42 -4.95
N ALA A 27 8.74 -30.07 -4.95
CA ALA A 27 9.18 -28.68 -5.06
C ALA A 27 8.84 -28.07 -6.44
N PHE A 28 8.90 -28.86 -7.51
CA PHE A 28 8.48 -28.43 -8.85
C PHE A 28 6.95 -28.29 -8.98
N THR A 29 6.15 -29.11 -8.28
CA THR A 29 4.69 -28.97 -8.28
C THR A 29 4.20 -27.79 -7.44
N LEU A 30 4.98 -27.34 -6.44
CA LEU A 30 4.76 -26.10 -5.70
C LEU A 30 5.58 -24.94 -6.28
N ASN A 31 5.40 -24.64 -7.58
CA ASN A 31 6.01 -23.48 -8.22
C ASN A 31 5.00 -22.31 -8.33
N PRO A 32 4.83 -21.50 -7.28
CA PRO A 32 3.86 -20.42 -7.28
C PRO A 32 4.17 -19.41 -8.39
N LYS A 33 3.14 -19.10 -9.18
CA LYS A 33 3.19 -18.03 -10.17
C LYS A 33 2.81 -16.72 -9.49
N TYR A 34 3.67 -15.72 -9.57
CA TYR A 34 3.36 -14.35 -9.15
C TYR A 34 3.08 -13.48 -10.35
N THR A 35 2.07 -12.62 -10.24
CA THR A 35 1.71 -11.63 -11.25
C THR A 35 1.71 -10.25 -10.61
N LEU A 36 2.51 -9.35 -11.18
CA LEU A 36 2.59 -7.96 -10.75
C LEU A 36 2.01 -7.09 -11.85
N ARG A 37 0.97 -6.32 -11.51
CA ARG A 37 0.35 -5.34 -12.39
C ARG A 37 0.59 -3.93 -11.85
N PHE A 38 0.97 -3.02 -12.72
CA PHE A 38 1.25 -1.62 -12.45
C PHE A 38 0.25 -0.79 -13.24
N VAL A 39 -0.49 0.08 -12.57
CA VAL A 39 -1.57 0.86 -13.17
C VAL A 39 -1.31 2.33 -12.95
N SER A 40 -1.42 3.12 -14.01
CA SER A 40 -1.38 4.58 -13.94
C SER A 40 -2.76 5.12 -13.61
N GLY A 41 -2.97 5.49 -12.34
CA GLY A 41 -4.18 6.14 -11.85
C GLY A 41 -4.10 7.67 -11.87
N LEU A 42 -3.16 8.24 -12.63
CA LEU A 42 -2.96 9.67 -12.66
C LEU A 42 -4.11 10.41 -13.40
N PRO A 43 -4.39 11.67 -13.04
CA PRO A 43 -5.36 12.51 -13.75
C PRO A 43 -4.99 12.74 -15.21
N GLN A 44 -5.95 13.24 -15.99
CA GLN A 44 -5.71 13.58 -17.38
C GLN A 44 -4.77 14.79 -17.49
N ASN A 45 -3.90 14.79 -18.49
CA ASN A 45 -2.89 15.84 -18.73
C ASN A 45 -1.78 15.94 -17.67
N THR A 46 -1.48 14.85 -16.94
CA THR A 46 -0.25 14.76 -16.13
C THR A 46 0.85 14.01 -16.86
N ASP A 47 2.08 14.15 -16.37
CA ASP A 47 3.21 13.36 -16.87
C ASP A 47 2.94 11.86 -16.80
N SER A 48 3.33 11.12 -17.84
CA SER A 48 3.25 9.66 -17.88
C SER A 48 4.15 9.02 -16.81
N VAL A 49 3.74 7.86 -16.29
CA VAL A 49 4.54 7.10 -15.34
C VAL A 49 5.52 6.21 -16.09
N LYS A 50 6.81 6.45 -15.90
CA LYS A 50 7.87 5.54 -16.29
C LYS A 50 8.07 4.50 -15.18
N VAL A 51 7.84 3.23 -15.50
CA VAL A 51 8.09 2.07 -14.63
C VAL A 51 9.25 1.28 -15.19
N HIS A 52 10.29 1.06 -14.39
CA HIS A 52 11.40 0.16 -14.74
C HIS A 52 11.51 -0.92 -13.69
N CYS A 53 11.39 -2.17 -14.07
CA CYS A 53 11.42 -3.30 -13.15
C CYS A 53 12.51 -4.29 -13.55
N GLN A 54 13.28 -4.76 -12.58
CA GLN A 54 14.34 -5.72 -12.81
C GLN A 54 14.48 -6.69 -11.62
N SER A 55 14.88 -7.91 -11.93
CA SER A 55 15.42 -8.87 -10.97
C SER A 55 16.95 -8.93 -11.10
N LYS A 56 17.57 -9.89 -10.40
CA LYS A 56 18.99 -10.18 -10.61
C LYS A 56 19.27 -10.73 -12.01
N ASP A 57 18.34 -11.52 -12.54
CA ASP A 57 18.54 -12.35 -13.73
C ASP A 57 17.79 -11.80 -14.97
N ASP A 58 16.75 -10.99 -14.76
CA ASP A 58 15.87 -10.46 -15.80
C ASP A 58 15.65 -8.95 -15.64
N ASP A 59 16.01 -8.18 -16.66
CA ASP A 59 15.62 -6.78 -16.78
C ASP A 59 14.41 -6.66 -17.71
N LEU A 60 13.29 -6.13 -17.21
CA LEU A 60 12.07 -5.96 -17.99
C LEU A 60 12.05 -4.64 -18.77
N GLY A 61 13.02 -3.76 -18.50
CA GLY A 61 13.20 -2.47 -19.12
C GLY A 61 12.17 -1.43 -18.72
N ASP A 62 12.24 -0.30 -19.40
CA ASP A 62 11.36 0.83 -19.21
C ASP A 62 9.98 0.62 -19.85
N ARG A 63 8.92 0.96 -19.10
CA ARG A 63 7.53 1.02 -19.56
C ARG A 63 6.97 2.40 -19.26
N ILE A 64 6.48 3.09 -20.28
CA ILE A 64 5.82 4.39 -20.13
C ILE A 64 4.31 4.15 -20.11
N LEU A 65 3.65 4.56 -19.03
CA LEU A 65 2.22 4.41 -18.80
C LEU A 65 1.55 5.79 -18.83
N GLU A 66 0.70 6.02 -19.82
CA GLU A 66 -0.19 7.17 -19.85
C GLU A 66 -1.36 6.99 -18.87
N GLN A 67 -2.31 7.93 -18.84
CA GLN A 67 -3.47 7.81 -17.96
C GLN A 67 -4.28 6.55 -18.29
N GLY A 68 -4.52 5.71 -17.26
CA GLY A 68 -5.30 4.49 -17.41
C GLY A 68 -4.53 3.31 -18.00
N ASP A 69 -3.29 3.52 -18.43
CA ASP A 69 -2.43 2.45 -18.93
C ASP A 69 -1.99 1.52 -17.81
N GLU A 70 -1.64 0.31 -18.22
CA GLU A 70 -1.13 -0.72 -17.33
C GLU A 70 0.00 -1.54 -17.94
N PHE A 71 0.88 -1.99 -17.06
CA PHE A 71 1.95 -2.93 -17.35
C PHE A 71 1.84 -4.11 -16.41
N GLU A 72 1.82 -5.32 -16.96
CA GLU A 72 1.77 -6.55 -16.19
C GLU A 72 2.89 -7.50 -16.63
N PHE A 73 3.48 -8.18 -15.66
CA PHE A 73 4.30 -9.36 -15.93
C PHE A 73 4.08 -10.44 -14.89
N SER A 74 4.39 -11.67 -15.26
CA SER A 74 4.36 -12.81 -14.35
C SER A 74 5.69 -13.53 -14.32
N PHE A 75 6.00 -14.14 -13.18
CA PHE A 75 7.18 -14.97 -13.02
C PHE A 75 6.89 -16.13 -12.07
N HIS A 76 7.78 -17.10 -12.11
CA HIS A 76 7.82 -18.23 -11.19
C HIS A 76 8.94 -18.00 -10.18
N MET A 77 8.70 -18.37 -8.92
CA MET A 77 9.74 -18.26 -7.90
C MET A 77 10.88 -19.24 -8.21
N ASN A 78 12.12 -18.79 -8.04
CA ASN A 78 13.28 -19.65 -8.24
C ASN A 78 13.33 -20.75 -7.16
N PHE A 79 14.06 -21.83 -7.44
CA PHE A 79 14.12 -23.00 -6.57
C PHE A 79 14.55 -22.69 -5.14
N PHE A 80 15.37 -21.65 -4.94
CA PHE A 80 15.88 -21.25 -3.63
C PHE A 80 14.98 -20.26 -2.88
N GLY A 81 13.85 -19.83 -3.47
CA GLY A 81 12.96 -18.85 -2.85
C GLY A 81 13.58 -17.45 -2.69
N THR A 82 14.51 -17.09 -3.58
CA THR A 82 15.27 -15.82 -3.51
C THR A 82 14.93 -14.84 -4.63
N THR A 83 13.94 -15.15 -5.48
CA THR A 83 13.49 -14.23 -6.54
C THR A 83 13.08 -12.89 -5.95
N LEU A 84 13.62 -11.81 -6.50
CA LEU A 84 13.35 -10.45 -6.09
C LEU A 84 13.13 -9.60 -7.33
N TYR A 85 12.12 -8.74 -7.29
CA TYR A 85 11.94 -7.68 -8.28
C TYR A 85 12.00 -6.31 -7.60
N HIS A 86 12.94 -5.50 -8.06
CA HIS A 86 13.08 -4.11 -7.72
C HIS A 86 12.51 -3.27 -8.85
N CYS A 87 11.66 -2.29 -8.52
CA CYS A 87 11.14 -1.36 -9.53
C CYS A 87 11.41 0.07 -9.13
N SER A 88 11.61 0.91 -10.15
CA SER A 88 11.60 2.36 -10.06
C SER A 88 10.41 2.93 -10.82
N PHE A 89 9.88 4.02 -10.28
CA PHE A 89 8.70 4.73 -10.76
C PHE A 89 9.03 6.20 -10.86
N LEU A 90 8.86 6.80 -12.03
CA LEU A 90 9.17 8.19 -12.30
C LEU A 90 8.01 8.86 -13.05
N TRP A 91 7.52 9.99 -12.55
CA TRP A 91 6.57 10.85 -13.26
C TRP A 91 6.75 12.30 -12.83
N GLY A 92 6.97 13.19 -13.78
CA GLY A 92 7.39 14.55 -13.52
C GLY A 92 8.65 14.59 -12.65
N LEU A 93 8.56 15.23 -11.49
CA LEU A 93 9.65 15.30 -10.49
C LEU A 93 9.56 14.22 -9.40
N LYS A 94 8.54 13.35 -9.43
CA LYS A 94 8.32 12.30 -8.43
C LYS A 94 9.10 11.05 -8.85
N HIS A 95 9.99 10.57 -7.98
CA HIS A 95 10.75 9.35 -8.18
C HIS A 95 10.63 8.46 -6.94
N GLN A 96 10.34 7.18 -7.11
CA GLN A 96 10.36 6.17 -6.05
C GLN A 96 10.92 4.86 -6.56
N ASN A 97 11.67 4.17 -5.72
CA ASN A 97 12.20 2.85 -6.05
C ASN A 97 12.25 1.94 -4.82
N PHE A 98 11.77 0.73 -4.98
CA PHE A 98 11.67 -0.25 -3.89
C PHE A 98 11.43 -1.65 -4.45
N ASP A 99 11.53 -2.64 -3.57
CA ASP A 99 11.24 -4.02 -3.92
C ASP A 99 9.73 -4.24 -3.95
N VAL A 100 9.19 -4.32 -5.16
CA VAL A 100 7.78 -4.66 -5.39
C VAL A 100 7.49 -6.12 -5.06
N PHE A 101 8.51 -6.96 -5.11
CA PHE A 101 8.44 -8.35 -4.70
C PHE A 101 9.76 -8.80 -4.07
N ARG A 102 9.65 -9.28 -2.85
CA ARG A 102 10.66 -9.99 -2.07
C ARG A 102 9.95 -10.99 -1.17
N PRO A 103 10.27 -12.29 -1.24
CA PRO A 103 9.68 -13.31 -0.38
C PRO A 103 9.81 -12.92 1.09
N ASN A 104 8.70 -13.02 1.82
CA ASN A 104 8.52 -12.72 3.25
C ASN A 104 8.82 -11.28 3.70
N ASN A 105 9.37 -10.44 2.83
CA ASN A 105 9.87 -9.10 3.17
C ASN A 105 9.24 -7.98 2.32
N SER A 106 8.29 -8.31 1.46
CA SER A 106 7.45 -7.34 0.74
C SER A 106 5.99 -7.69 0.98
N PHE A 107 5.09 -6.72 0.81
CA PHE A 107 3.65 -6.97 0.93
C PHE A 107 3.17 -8.05 -0.06
N CYS A 108 3.65 -7.98 -1.31
CA CYS A 108 3.31 -8.95 -2.34
C CYS A 108 3.97 -10.33 -2.16
N GLY A 109 5.12 -10.37 -1.49
CA GLY A 109 5.82 -11.62 -1.15
C GLY A 109 5.45 -12.19 0.22
N SER A 110 4.43 -11.65 0.91
CA SER A 110 4.04 -12.12 2.24
C SER A 110 3.48 -13.54 2.21
N GLU A 111 3.71 -14.29 3.31
CA GLU A 111 3.32 -15.70 3.51
C GLU A 111 1.84 -16.00 3.27
N LYS A 112 0.97 -14.99 3.22
CA LYS A 112 -0.45 -15.18 2.85
C LYS A 112 -0.62 -15.65 1.40
N LEU A 113 0.41 -15.52 0.57
CA LEU A 113 0.40 -15.84 -0.86
C LEU A 113 1.32 -17.04 -1.19
N PHE A 114 1.36 -18.08 -0.35
CA PHE A 114 1.94 -19.39 -0.73
C PHE A 114 1.17 -20.11 -1.86
N GLN A 115 0.16 -19.45 -2.44
CA GLN A 115 -0.56 -19.81 -3.66
C GLN A 115 -0.32 -18.71 -4.70
N ASN A 116 -0.52 -18.99 -5.99
CA ASN A 116 -0.34 -18.04 -7.08
C ASN A 116 -0.73 -16.60 -6.68
N GLY A 117 0.28 -15.74 -6.54
CA GLY A 117 0.10 -14.39 -6.00
C GLY A 117 -0.24 -13.41 -7.10
N TYR A 118 -1.13 -12.47 -6.81
CA TYR A 118 -1.47 -11.39 -7.71
C TYR A 118 -1.47 -10.09 -6.92
N CYS A 119 -0.76 -9.08 -7.43
CA CYS A 119 -0.61 -7.79 -6.76
C CYS A 119 -0.78 -6.66 -7.77
N ILE A 120 -1.56 -5.66 -7.39
CA ILE A 120 -1.79 -4.46 -8.20
C ILE A 120 -1.18 -3.26 -7.50
N TRP A 121 -0.19 -2.67 -8.13
CA TRP A 121 0.44 -1.41 -7.76
C TRP A 121 -0.22 -0.27 -8.53
N LEU A 122 -0.82 0.68 -7.82
CA LEU A 122 -1.50 1.82 -8.40
C LEU A 122 -0.69 3.08 -8.13
N MET A 123 -0.21 3.74 -9.19
CA MET A 123 0.46 5.03 -9.13
C MET A 123 -0.59 6.13 -9.19
N ALA A 124 -0.72 6.91 -8.12
CA ALA A 124 -1.66 8.00 -8.00
C ALA A 124 -0.97 9.31 -7.62
N ASP A 125 -1.73 10.41 -7.65
CA ASP A 125 -1.25 11.76 -7.33
C ASP A 125 -0.60 11.86 -5.94
N SER A 126 -1.20 11.21 -4.95
CA SER A 126 -0.78 11.20 -3.54
C SER A 126 0.33 10.20 -3.23
N GLY A 127 0.53 9.16 -4.05
CA GLY A 127 1.48 8.10 -3.77
C GLY A 127 1.20 6.80 -4.51
N ILE A 128 1.87 5.73 -4.08
CA ILE A 128 1.71 4.37 -4.59
C ILE A 128 0.88 3.55 -3.60
N TYR A 129 -0.15 2.92 -4.14
CA TYR A 129 -1.04 2.03 -3.43
C TYR A 129 -0.83 0.58 -3.87
N LEU A 130 -1.17 -0.37 -3.00
CA LEU A 130 -1.12 -1.81 -3.29
C LEU A 130 -2.44 -2.47 -2.92
N ALA A 131 -2.95 -3.31 -3.81
CA ALA A 131 -3.99 -4.28 -3.52
C ALA A 131 -3.53 -5.71 -3.85
N LEU A 132 -4.10 -6.70 -3.15
CA LEU A 132 -3.85 -8.12 -3.40
C LEU A 132 -5.03 -8.74 -4.15
N GLY A 133 -4.76 -9.71 -5.01
CA GLY A 133 -5.74 -10.36 -5.88
C GLY A 133 -5.85 -9.70 -7.26
N SER A 134 -6.48 -10.40 -8.20
CA SER A 134 -6.63 -9.96 -9.59
C SER A 134 -7.78 -8.99 -9.83
N ASN A 135 -8.76 -8.95 -8.92
CA ASN A 135 -9.94 -8.10 -9.01
C ASN A 135 -10.18 -7.36 -7.67
N PRO A 136 -9.28 -6.45 -7.26
CA PRO A 136 -9.47 -5.71 -6.03
C PRO A 136 -10.61 -4.69 -6.16
N SER A 137 -11.38 -4.55 -5.09
CA SER A 137 -12.32 -3.45 -4.93
C SER A 137 -11.58 -2.14 -4.60
N PRO A 138 -12.17 -0.96 -4.83
CA PRO A 138 -11.52 0.32 -4.51
C PRO A 138 -11.07 0.48 -3.06
N GLY A 139 -11.71 -0.21 -2.10
CA GLY A 139 -11.32 -0.21 -0.68
C GLY A 139 -10.15 -1.13 -0.32
N ASP A 140 -9.72 -2.02 -1.22
CA ASP A 140 -8.63 -2.97 -0.96
C ASP A 140 -7.24 -2.34 -1.15
N PHE A 141 -7.17 -1.19 -1.83
CA PHE A 141 -5.94 -0.46 -2.07
C PHE A 141 -5.42 0.21 -0.80
N LYS A 142 -4.28 -0.27 -0.33
CA LYS A 142 -3.56 0.30 0.81
C LYS A 142 -2.49 1.27 0.34
N PHE A 143 -2.47 2.47 0.92
CA PHE A 143 -1.39 3.42 0.68
C PHE A 143 -0.09 2.89 1.29
N LEU A 144 0.97 2.77 0.50
CA LEU A 144 2.25 2.24 0.97
C LEU A 144 3.38 3.26 0.90
N TYR A 145 3.54 3.90 -0.26
CA TYR A 145 4.67 4.79 -0.48
C TYR A 145 4.17 6.18 -0.89
N PRO A 146 4.41 7.24 -0.12
CA PRO A 146 4.27 8.58 -0.65
C PRO A 146 5.18 8.79 -1.83
N CYS A 147 4.73 9.51 -2.85
CA CYS A 147 5.57 9.81 -3.99
C CYS A 147 5.97 11.28 -3.98
N GLY A 148 7.28 11.52 -4.10
CA GLY A 148 7.85 12.87 -4.15
C GLY A 148 8.25 13.47 -2.80
N LEU A 149 8.63 12.66 -1.80
CA LEU A 149 9.18 13.20 -0.56
C LEU A 149 10.69 12.96 -0.45
N PRO A 150 11.53 14.01 -0.63
CA PRO A 150 12.91 14.00 -0.18
C PRO A 150 13.04 13.54 1.28
N SER A 151 14.21 13.01 1.65
CA SER A 151 14.55 12.65 3.04
C SER A 151 14.38 13.81 4.04
N ASN A 152 14.28 15.03 3.54
CA ASN A 152 14.08 16.27 4.29
C ASN A 152 12.66 16.86 4.12
N THR A 153 11.69 16.02 3.75
CA THR A 153 10.31 16.52 3.64
C THR A 153 9.76 16.81 5.02
N ASP A 154 9.23 18.01 5.18
CA ASP A 154 8.46 18.36 6.35
C ASP A 154 7.35 17.33 6.59
N LEU A 155 7.31 16.81 7.81
CA LEU A 155 6.28 15.89 8.24
C LEU A 155 5.02 16.68 8.60
N LEU A 156 3.85 16.09 8.37
CA LEU A 156 2.59 16.74 8.72
C LEU A 156 2.45 16.74 10.24
N LYS A 157 2.50 17.92 10.84
CA LYS A 157 2.17 18.11 12.25
C LYS A 157 0.69 18.42 12.37
N VAL A 158 -0.01 17.62 13.16
CA VAL A 158 -1.43 17.79 13.48
C VAL A 158 -1.52 18.09 14.96
N HIS A 159 -2.12 19.20 15.31
CA HIS A 159 -2.49 19.51 16.70
C HIS A 159 -3.99 19.63 16.78
N CYS A 160 -4.63 18.78 17.58
CA CYS A 160 -6.07 18.78 17.76
C CYS A 160 -6.39 19.03 19.23
N GLN A 161 -7.32 19.94 19.48
CA GLN A 161 -7.77 20.28 20.82
C GLN A 161 -9.28 20.56 20.85
N SER A 162 -9.89 20.18 21.96
CA SER A 162 -11.21 20.60 22.41
C SER A 162 -11.05 21.70 23.47
N ARG A 163 -12.16 22.14 24.07
CA ARG A 163 -12.13 23.02 25.23
C ARG A 163 -11.53 22.33 26.46
N ASP A 164 -11.91 21.08 26.67
CA ASP A 164 -11.63 20.34 27.91
C ASP A 164 -10.56 19.25 27.72
N ASP A 165 -10.28 18.88 26.46
CA ASP A 165 -9.35 17.80 26.10
C ASP A 165 -8.32 18.30 25.07
N ASP A 166 -7.03 18.24 25.39
CA ASP A 166 -5.95 18.42 24.42
C ASP A 166 -5.44 17.05 23.97
N ILE A 167 -5.63 16.72 22.69
CA ILE A 167 -5.16 15.45 22.13
C ILE A 167 -3.65 15.50 21.86
N GLY A 168 -3.08 16.71 21.85
CA GLY A 168 -1.67 16.98 21.66
C GLY A 168 -1.24 16.97 20.20
N VAL A 169 0.06 17.15 20.01
CA VAL A 169 0.68 17.24 18.68
C VAL A 169 1.10 15.86 18.21
N ARG A 170 0.68 15.48 17.01
CA ARG A 170 1.12 14.28 16.29
C ARG A 170 1.90 14.68 15.05
N THR A 171 3.00 13.99 14.79
CA THR A 171 3.81 14.19 13.59
C THR A 171 3.65 12.96 12.72
N LEU A 172 3.06 13.12 11.55
CA LEU A 172 2.66 12.06 10.64
C LEU A 172 3.58 12.03 9.43
N ARG A 173 4.06 10.83 9.10
CA ARG A 173 4.62 10.51 7.80
C ARG A 173 3.48 10.22 6.85
N PRO A 174 3.69 10.30 5.53
CA PRO A 174 2.60 9.95 4.64
C PRO A 174 2.24 8.48 4.74
N GLY A 175 0.95 8.20 4.69
CA GLY A 175 0.41 6.87 4.94
C GLY A 175 0.14 6.60 6.41
N ASP A 176 0.75 7.36 7.33
CA ASP A 176 0.40 7.29 8.74
C ASP A 176 -1.05 7.76 8.91
N GLN A 177 -1.75 7.09 9.82
CA GLN A 177 -3.08 7.45 10.25
C GLN A 177 -3.02 7.84 11.73
N PHE A 178 -3.81 8.85 12.08
CA PHE A 178 -3.97 9.30 13.44
C PHE A 178 -5.45 9.42 13.75
N ASP A 179 -5.90 8.51 14.62
CA ASP A 179 -7.28 8.42 15.04
C ASP A 179 -7.40 8.84 16.50
N PHE A 180 -8.45 9.59 16.81
CA PHE A 180 -8.89 9.81 18.17
C PHE A 180 -10.41 9.65 18.24
N SER A 181 -10.90 9.32 19.42
CA SER A 181 -12.32 9.07 19.67
C SER A 181 -12.74 9.80 20.92
N PHE A 182 -14.01 10.22 20.95
CA PHE A 182 -14.57 10.97 22.06
C PHE A 182 -16.06 10.67 22.19
N HIS A 183 -16.60 10.94 23.38
CA HIS A 183 -18.05 10.97 23.59
C HIS A 183 -18.57 12.39 23.47
N MET A 184 -19.74 12.53 22.85
CA MET A 184 -20.44 13.81 22.82
C MET A 184 -20.86 14.19 24.24
N ASN A 185 -20.67 15.45 24.61
CA ASN A 185 -21.14 15.95 25.90
C ASN A 185 -22.67 16.07 25.89
N LEU A 186 -23.28 15.98 27.07
CA LEU A 186 -24.75 16.05 27.22
C LEU A 186 -25.38 17.32 26.60
N PRO A 187 -24.75 18.51 26.68
CA PRO A 187 -25.28 19.72 26.03
C PRO A 187 -25.09 19.77 24.50
N GLU A 188 -24.49 18.76 23.88
CA GLU A 188 -24.16 18.71 22.44
C GLU A 188 -23.31 19.89 21.94
N THR A 189 -22.43 20.41 22.78
CA THR A 189 -21.52 21.53 22.45
C THR A 189 -20.09 21.09 22.11
N THR A 190 -19.81 19.78 22.06
CA THR A 190 -18.49 19.23 21.73
C THR A 190 -17.95 19.79 20.41
N ARG A 191 -16.70 20.26 20.46
CA ARG A 191 -15.94 20.82 19.34
C ARG A 191 -14.49 20.39 19.43
N TYR A 192 -13.94 19.93 18.32
CA TYR A 192 -12.51 19.70 18.11
C TYR A 192 -12.02 20.59 16.99
N HIS A 193 -11.05 21.43 17.32
CA HIS A 193 -10.35 22.29 16.38
C HIS A 193 -8.96 21.71 16.15
N CYS A 194 -8.55 21.60 14.88
CA CYS A 194 -7.22 21.12 14.55
C CYS A 194 -6.45 22.11 13.68
N GLY A 195 -5.16 22.23 13.97
CA GLY A 195 -4.16 22.86 13.13
C GLY A 195 -3.32 21.81 12.41
N PHE A 196 -3.08 22.05 11.12
CA PHE A 196 -2.30 21.22 10.22
C PHE A 196 -1.12 22.04 9.70
N PHE A 197 0.09 21.55 9.89
CA PHE A 197 1.31 22.23 9.50
C PHE A 197 2.20 21.28 8.71
N TRP A 198 2.55 21.68 7.50
CA TRP A 198 3.35 20.90 6.57
C TRP A 198 4.37 21.79 5.88
N GLY A 199 5.51 21.97 6.53
CA GLY A 199 6.55 22.90 6.08
C GLY A 199 6.03 24.34 6.09
N PRO A 200 6.04 25.05 4.95
CA PRO A 200 5.44 26.39 4.85
C PRO A 200 3.91 26.35 4.77
N LYS A 201 3.30 25.21 4.40
CA LYS A 201 1.86 25.08 4.27
C LYS A 201 1.21 24.95 5.63
N HIS A 202 0.10 25.64 5.82
CA HIS A 202 -0.70 25.47 7.04
C HIS A 202 -2.19 25.63 6.79
N ASN A 203 -3.02 25.04 7.65
CA ASN A 203 -4.45 25.32 7.71
C ASN A 203 -4.98 24.95 9.10
N SER A 204 -6.04 25.60 9.57
CA SER A 204 -6.71 25.22 10.80
C SER A 204 -8.22 25.40 10.70
N PHE A 205 -8.96 24.40 11.18
CA PHE A 205 -10.42 24.40 11.13
C PHE A 205 -11.02 23.41 12.14
N ASP A 206 -12.34 23.48 12.30
CA ASP A 206 -13.09 22.57 13.14
C ASP A 206 -13.30 21.23 12.43
N VAL A 207 -12.46 20.23 12.75
CA VAL A 207 -12.63 18.85 12.23
C VAL A 207 -13.91 18.22 12.76
N PHE A 208 -14.35 18.65 13.94
CA PHE A 208 -15.66 18.34 14.48
C PHE A 208 -16.21 19.54 15.24
N LYS A 209 -17.44 19.89 14.92
CA LYS A 209 -18.29 20.82 15.66
C LYS A 209 -19.72 20.42 15.36
N ARG A 210 -20.43 20.03 16.40
CA ARG A 210 -21.82 19.61 16.29
C ARG A 210 -22.63 20.67 15.54
N TRP A 211 -23.43 20.23 14.57
CA TRP A 211 -24.27 21.06 13.68
C TRP A 211 -23.57 22.03 12.71
N HIS A 212 -22.27 22.30 12.87
CA HIS A 212 -21.59 23.38 12.14
C HIS A 212 -20.38 22.95 11.30
N SER A 213 -19.78 21.81 11.58
CA SER A 213 -18.68 21.24 10.77
C SER A 213 -19.20 20.19 9.79
N TYR A 214 -18.41 19.83 8.78
CA TYR A 214 -18.74 18.75 7.85
C TYR A 214 -19.03 17.44 8.58
N CYS A 215 -18.15 17.03 9.51
CA CYS A 215 -18.36 15.83 10.32
C CYS A 215 -19.55 15.94 11.29
N GLY A 216 -19.81 17.12 11.86
CA GLY A 216 -20.86 17.32 12.86
C GLY A 216 -22.25 17.66 12.31
N SER A 217 -22.37 17.96 11.01
CA SER A 217 -23.62 18.36 10.32
C SER A 217 -24.31 17.21 9.58
N THR A 218 -23.62 16.10 9.33
CA THR A 218 -24.19 14.97 8.60
C THR A 218 -25.26 14.27 9.45
N LYS A 219 -26.53 14.34 9.01
CA LYS A 219 -27.68 13.59 9.56
C LYS A 219 -27.42 12.07 9.65
N LEU A 220 -26.45 11.57 8.87
CA LEU A 220 -26.02 10.18 8.80
C LEU A 220 -25.04 9.84 9.94
N PHE A 221 -25.54 9.85 11.17
CA PHE A 221 -24.87 9.26 12.34
C PHE A 221 -24.88 7.72 12.27
N GLN A 222 -24.63 7.13 11.09
CA GLN A 222 -24.71 5.68 10.94
C GLN A 222 -23.55 4.97 11.64
N ASN A 223 -22.40 5.64 11.88
CA ASN A 223 -21.25 5.05 12.59
C ASN A 223 -20.32 6.07 13.31
N GLY A 224 -20.61 7.38 13.29
CA GLY A 224 -19.83 8.38 14.04
C GLY A 224 -18.36 8.58 13.60
N TYR A 225 -17.96 8.07 12.43
CA TYR A 225 -16.57 8.10 11.96
C TYR A 225 -16.41 9.04 10.75
N CYS A 226 -15.41 9.90 10.82
CA CYS A 226 -15.08 10.88 9.79
C CYS A 226 -13.60 10.80 9.46
N THR A 227 -13.26 10.81 8.17
CA THR A 227 -11.88 10.70 7.71
C THR A 227 -11.47 11.95 6.96
N TRP A 228 -10.35 12.53 7.36
CA TRP A 228 -9.71 13.68 6.73
C TRP A 228 -8.43 13.21 6.04
N LEU A 229 -8.30 13.52 4.75
CA LEU A 229 -7.15 13.13 3.92
C LEU A 229 -6.38 14.39 3.51
N MET A 230 -5.10 14.44 3.89
CA MET A 230 -4.21 15.54 3.60
C MET A 230 -3.37 15.16 2.37
N LYS A 231 -3.49 15.93 1.29
CA LYS A 231 -2.70 15.81 0.06
C LYS A 231 -1.89 17.08 -0.19
N ASP A 232 -0.91 17.01 -1.08
CA ASP A 232 -0.15 18.18 -1.53
C ASP A 232 -1.05 19.28 -2.13
N SER A 233 -2.11 18.87 -2.83
CA SER A 233 -3.12 19.72 -3.46
C SER A 233 -4.11 20.36 -2.49
N GLY A 234 -4.32 19.79 -1.30
CA GLY A 234 -5.26 20.31 -0.31
C GLY A 234 -5.75 19.27 0.68
N ILE A 235 -6.86 19.60 1.34
CA ILE A 235 -7.44 18.82 2.43
C ILE A 235 -8.83 18.34 2.02
N TYR A 236 -9.02 17.03 2.15
CA TYR A 236 -10.18 16.31 1.66
C TYR A 236 -10.91 15.62 2.81
N PHE A 237 -12.21 15.36 2.62
CA PHE A 237 -13.08 14.76 3.62
C PHE A 237 -13.95 13.66 3.04
N ALA A 238 -14.13 12.59 3.81
CA ALA A 238 -15.10 11.54 3.54
C ALA A 238 -15.67 10.96 4.85
N LEU A 239 -16.86 10.35 4.74
CA LEU A 239 -17.49 9.65 5.85
C LEU A 239 -17.05 8.19 5.91
N GLY A 240 -16.93 7.66 7.13
CA GLY A 240 -16.55 6.28 7.41
C GLY A 240 -15.06 6.09 7.68
N PRO A 241 -14.66 4.94 8.26
CA PRO A 241 -13.28 4.67 8.67
C PRO A 241 -12.34 4.29 7.53
N ASN A 242 -12.87 3.73 6.44
CA ASN A 242 -12.08 3.34 5.27
C ASN A 242 -12.77 3.79 3.98
N PRO A 243 -12.83 5.11 3.70
CA PRO A 243 -13.47 5.60 2.49
C PRO A 243 -12.65 5.21 1.26
N SER A 244 -13.33 4.74 0.20
CA SER A 244 -12.70 4.59 -1.12
C SER A 244 -12.22 5.93 -1.66
N HIS A 245 -11.17 5.92 -2.48
CA HIS A 245 -10.54 7.14 -2.98
C HIS A 245 -11.53 8.13 -3.64
N GLY A 246 -12.51 7.63 -4.39
CA GLY A 246 -13.54 8.46 -5.05
C GLY A 246 -14.55 9.13 -4.10
N ASN A 247 -14.59 8.74 -2.82
CA ASN A 247 -15.51 9.33 -1.84
C ASN A 247 -14.98 10.62 -1.21
N PHE A 248 -13.69 10.91 -1.37
CA PHE A 248 -13.06 12.10 -0.81
C PHE A 248 -13.43 13.35 -1.59
N LYS A 249 -13.98 14.34 -0.87
CA LYS A 249 -14.31 15.66 -1.41
C LYS A 249 -13.29 16.68 -0.95
N PHE A 250 -12.78 17.49 -1.87
CA PHE A 250 -11.92 18.63 -1.55
C PHE A 250 -12.70 19.65 -0.72
N LEU A 251 -12.14 20.11 0.39
CA LEU A 251 -12.79 21.09 1.28
C LEU A 251 -11.93 22.32 1.57
N HIS A 252 -10.62 22.16 1.77
CA HIS A 252 -9.75 23.27 2.13
C HIS A 252 -8.47 23.26 1.28
N SER A 253 -8.07 24.43 0.81
CA SER A 253 -6.74 24.67 0.25
C SER A 253 -5.74 24.93 1.39
N TRP A 254 -4.46 24.64 1.17
CA TRP A 254 -3.41 25.11 2.07
C TRP A 254 -3.29 26.65 2.02
N LEU A 255 -2.95 27.27 3.15
CA LEU A 255 -2.48 28.65 3.24
C LEU A 255 -0.95 28.69 3.13
#